data_AF-A0A7R8ZFM6-F1
#
_entry.id   AF-A0A7R8ZFM6-F1
#
_cell.length_a   1.000
_cell.length_b   1.000
_cell.length_c   1.000
_cell.angle_alpha   90.00
_cell.angle_beta   90.00
_cell.angle_gamma   90.00
#
_symmetry.space_group_name_H-M   'P 1'
#
loop_
_entity.id
_entity.type
_entity.pdbx_description
1 polymer ?
#
loop_
_entity_poly.entity_id
_entity_poly.type
_entity_poly.pdbx_seq_one_letter_code
_entity_poly.pdbx_strand_id
1 'polypeptide(L)'
;MLEVKSVLRRLLDFVHVDPNIFRPAPHKLTAEFSRDKNYLFDTEADNFFTPSIRILVVDFILQRQRFDENQSSLFGFGIQRLISEGVYKAAYPLHDGDVKTTGSLRQLLYTEWASVRKWIMYQPIDYITDYFGVKFGLYFAWLGYYTHMLIPAAILGLISFVYGLSTVYSNTLSSMFGTEMWSYVFDGPADADNHLMSKITKRKQHKALHGFS
;
A
#
# COMPACT_ATOMS: atom_id res chain seq x y z
N MET A 1 10.35 -33.35 5.55
CA MET A 1 10.42 -31.95 6.03
C MET A 1 11.54 -31.12 5.39
N LEU A 2 12.64 -31.72 4.90
CA LEU A 2 13.77 -31.01 4.27
C LEU A 2 13.52 -30.59 2.81
N GLU A 3 12.84 -31.42 2.02
CA GLU A 3 12.44 -31.17 0.62
C GLU A 3 11.50 -29.95 0.48
N VAL A 4 10.46 -29.87 1.31
CA VAL A 4 9.50 -28.75 1.28
C VAL A 4 10.18 -27.42 1.61
N LYS A 5 11.12 -27.41 2.57
CA LYS A 5 11.94 -26.24 2.89
C LYS A 5 12.95 -25.87 1.78
N SER A 6 13.33 -26.82 0.93
CA SER A 6 14.20 -26.60 -0.23
C SER A 6 13.43 -25.93 -1.38
N VAL A 7 12.23 -26.44 -1.69
CA VAL A 7 11.34 -25.85 -2.70
C VAL A 7 10.86 -24.47 -2.30
N LEU A 8 10.43 -24.30 -1.03
CA LEU A 8 10.07 -22.98 -0.49
C LEU A 8 11.24 -22.00 -0.54
N ARG A 9 12.47 -22.44 -0.19
CA ARG A 9 13.66 -21.57 -0.32
C ARG A 9 13.90 -21.15 -1.76
N ARG A 10 13.86 -22.06 -2.73
CA ARG A 10 14.01 -21.70 -4.15
C ARG A 10 12.93 -20.73 -4.65
N LEU A 11 11.70 -20.85 -4.16
CA LEU A 11 10.63 -19.90 -4.48
C LEU A 11 10.82 -18.55 -3.77
N LEU A 12 11.31 -18.55 -2.54
CA LEU A 12 11.63 -17.35 -1.76
C LEU A 12 12.93 -16.66 -2.22
N ASP A 13 13.85 -17.38 -2.86
CA ASP A 13 15.09 -16.82 -3.41
C ASP A 13 14.77 -15.85 -4.57
N PHE A 14 13.68 -16.08 -5.31
CA PHE A 14 13.19 -15.13 -6.31
C PHE A 14 12.63 -13.84 -5.70
N VAL A 15 12.28 -13.84 -4.40
CA VAL A 15 11.74 -12.68 -3.69
C VAL A 15 12.85 -11.88 -3.02
N HIS A 16 13.99 -12.49 -2.69
CA HIS A 16 15.09 -11.80 -2.03
C HIS A 16 15.86 -10.92 -3.02
N VAL A 17 16.33 -9.79 -2.49
CA VAL A 17 17.18 -8.84 -3.22
C VAL A 17 18.58 -9.43 -3.38
N ASP A 18 19.20 -9.25 -4.55
CA ASP A 18 20.56 -9.75 -4.82
C ASP A 18 21.59 -9.05 -3.88
N PRO A 19 22.28 -9.81 -3.00
CA PRO A 19 23.24 -9.24 -2.07
C PRO A 19 24.50 -8.68 -2.73
N ASN A 20 24.76 -9.00 -4.01
CA ASN A 20 25.87 -8.40 -4.75
C ASN A 20 25.58 -6.95 -5.15
N ILE A 21 24.30 -6.65 -5.39
CA ILE A 21 23.79 -5.33 -5.77
C ILE A 21 23.59 -4.48 -4.50
N PHE A 22 22.90 -5.04 -3.51
CA PHE A 22 22.64 -4.41 -2.23
C PHE A 22 23.43 -5.14 -1.14
N ARG A 23 24.66 -4.70 -0.94
CA ARG A 23 25.55 -5.28 0.07
C ARG A 23 25.01 -4.94 1.46
N PRO A 24 24.93 -5.94 2.37
CA PRO A 24 24.56 -5.66 3.74
C PRO A 24 25.58 -4.69 4.35
N ALA A 25 25.08 -3.69 5.09
CA ALA A 25 25.96 -2.76 5.77
C ALA A 25 26.87 -3.54 6.75
N PRO A 26 28.17 -3.22 6.82
CA PRO A 26 29.02 -3.77 7.87
C PRO A 26 28.48 -3.34 9.24
N HIS A 27 28.84 -4.08 10.29
CA HIS A 27 28.37 -3.83 11.66
C HIS A 27 28.62 -2.36 12.04
N LYS A 28 27.53 -1.57 12.08
CA LYS A 28 27.57 -0.15 12.38
C LYS A 28 27.44 0.04 13.89
N LEU A 29 28.42 0.72 14.49
CA LEU A 29 28.35 1.06 15.91
C LEU A 29 27.11 1.93 16.16
N THR A 30 26.35 1.58 17.20
CA THR A 30 25.11 2.29 17.58
C THR A 30 25.35 3.47 18.52
N ALA A 31 26.62 3.78 18.80
CA ALA A 31 26.99 4.90 19.66
C ALA A 31 26.71 6.25 18.99
N GLU A 32 26.27 7.23 19.78
CA GLU A 32 26.12 8.60 19.32
C GLU A 32 27.46 9.17 18.87
N PHE A 33 27.45 9.84 17.71
CA PHE A 33 28.65 10.50 17.22
C PHE A 33 29.06 11.63 18.17
N SER A 34 30.29 11.58 18.66
CA SER A 34 30.91 12.66 19.42
C SER A 34 32.30 12.93 18.85
N ARG A 35 32.63 14.21 18.66
CA ARG A 35 33.94 14.64 18.19
C ARG A 35 35.06 14.23 19.15
N ASP A 36 34.77 14.22 20.45
CA ASP A 36 35.74 13.83 21.50
C ASP A 36 36.03 12.32 21.49
N LYS A 37 35.14 11.54 20.87
CA LYS A 37 35.26 10.08 20.73
C LYS A 37 35.40 9.66 19.27
N ASN A 38 36.05 10.48 18.44
CA ASN A 38 36.23 10.18 17.03
C ASN A 38 36.94 8.83 16.78
N TYR A 39 37.82 8.39 17.68
CA TYR A 39 38.51 7.10 17.63
C TYR A 39 37.58 5.88 17.66
N LEU A 40 36.33 6.03 18.11
CA LEU A 40 35.32 4.97 18.05
C LEU A 40 34.73 4.83 16.64
N PHE A 41 34.94 5.80 15.77
CA PHE A 41 34.30 5.89 14.46
C PHE A 41 35.35 5.88 13.35
N ASP A 42 35.03 5.25 12.22
CA ASP A 42 35.87 5.28 11.04
C ASP A 42 35.63 6.59 10.27
N THR A 43 36.31 7.67 10.68
CA THR A 43 36.13 9.00 10.06
C THR A 43 36.74 9.10 8.66
N GLU A 44 37.66 8.21 8.31
CA GLU A 44 38.31 8.17 7.00
C GLU A 44 37.51 7.35 5.98
N ALA A 45 36.43 6.68 6.41
CA ALA A 45 35.56 5.94 5.52
C ALA A 45 34.91 6.85 4.48
N ASP A 46 34.91 6.38 3.23
CA ASP A 46 34.12 6.98 2.16
C ASP A 46 32.64 7.04 2.58
N ASN A 47 32.06 8.24 2.53
CA ASN A 47 30.69 8.52 2.99
C ASN A 47 30.41 8.22 4.47
N PHE A 48 31.38 8.47 5.37
CA PHE A 48 31.18 8.40 6.83
C PHE A 48 29.83 9.01 7.30
N PHE A 49 29.55 10.23 6.85
CA PHE A 49 28.20 10.80 6.90
C PHE A 49 27.51 10.64 5.55
N THR A 50 26.39 9.92 5.51
CA THR A 50 25.59 9.76 4.29
C THR A 50 25.07 11.11 3.80
N PRO A 51 24.81 11.28 2.48
CA PRO A 51 24.25 12.51 1.93
C PRO A 51 23.02 13.01 2.70
N SER A 52 22.13 12.10 3.11
CA SER A 52 20.93 12.45 3.86
C SER A 52 21.24 13.00 5.25
N ILE A 53 22.24 12.47 5.96
CA ILE A 53 22.68 13.02 7.25
C ILE A 53 23.28 14.42 7.05
N ARG A 54 24.13 14.60 6.03
CA ARG A 54 24.73 15.90 5.72
C ARG A 54 23.66 16.96 5.43
N ILE A 55 22.66 16.60 4.62
CA ILE A 55 21.50 17.45 4.34
C ILE A 55 20.75 17.80 5.62
N LEU A 56 20.53 16.82 6.51
CA LEU A 56 19.84 17.02 7.79
C LEU A 56 20.61 17.98 8.70
N VAL A 57 21.94 17.86 8.76
CA VAL A 57 22.80 18.77 9.54
C VAL A 57 22.74 20.20 8.97
N VAL A 58 22.80 20.34 7.64
CA VAL A 58 22.68 21.66 6.99
C VAL A 58 21.32 22.29 7.24
N ASP A 59 20.23 21.54 7.08
CA ASP A 59 18.86 21.99 7.37
C ASP A 59 18.71 22.39 8.85
N PHE A 60 19.27 21.59 9.77
CA PHE A 60 19.29 21.89 11.20
C PHE A 60 19.97 23.21 11.53
N ILE A 61 21.09 23.52 10.87
CA ILE A 61 21.83 24.78 11.00
C ILE A 61 20.99 25.93 10.44
N LEU A 62 20.48 25.78 9.21
CA LEU A 62 19.68 26.82 8.54
C LEU A 62 18.40 27.17 9.30
N GLN A 63 17.79 26.22 10.00
CA GLN A 63 16.62 26.47 10.85
C GLN A 63 16.93 27.23 12.14
N ARG A 64 18.18 27.20 12.62
CA ARG A 64 18.59 27.85 13.88
C ARG A 64 19.35 29.15 13.68
N GLN A 65 19.84 29.40 12.48
CA GLN A 65 20.65 30.58 12.20
C GLN A 65 19.83 31.84 12.40
N ARG A 66 20.35 32.76 13.24
CA ARG A 66 19.77 34.10 13.42
C ARG A 66 20.27 35.02 12.31
N PHE A 67 19.42 35.94 11.89
CA PHE A 67 19.75 36.95 10.87
C PHE A 67 19.58 38.40 11.37
N ASP A 68 19.09 38.58 12.60
CA ASP A 68 18.94 39.89 13.25
C ASP A 68 20.15 40.20 14.15
N GLU A 69 20.72 41.40 14.00
CA GLU A 69 21.84 41.90 14.81
C GLU A 69 21.39 42.31 16.21
N ASN A 70 20.16 42.83 16.37
CA ASN A 70 19.75 43.50 17.60
C ASN A 70 19.24 42.56 18.72
N GLN A 71 19.27 41.24 18.51
CA GLN A 71 18.77 40.17 19.39
C GLN A 71 17.34 40.35 19.97
N SER A 72 16.66 41.46 19.67
CA SER A 72 15.41 41.90 20.26
C SER A 72 14.20 41.25 19.60
N SER A 73 14.32 40.84 18.33
CA SER A 73 13.28 40.06 17.67
C SER A 73 13.35 38.60 18.12
N LEU A 74 12.28 38.14 18.79
CA LEU A 74 12.10 36.73 19.17
C LEU A 74 11.97 35.81 17.95
N PHE A 75 11.66 36.37 16.77
CA PHE A 75 11.38 35.63 15.53
C PHE A 75 12.45 35.83 14.43
N GLY A 76 13.57 36.49 14.74
CA GLY A 76 14.65 36.80 13.79
C GLY A 76 15.60 35.62 13.50
N PHE A 77 15.06 34.42 13.32
CA PHE A 77 15.85 33.22 13.06
C PHE A 77 15.16 32.23 12.14
N GLY A 78 15.98 31.40 11.49
CA GLY A 78 15.54 30.27 10.67
C GLY A 78 15.20 30.62 9.23
N ILE A 79 15.59 29.72 8.33
CA ILE A 79 15.39 29.87 6.88
C ILE A 79 13.91 29.96 6.47
N GLN A 80 13.00 29.30 7.20
CA GLN A 80 11.56 29.33 6.89
C GLN A 80 10.98 30.73 6.99
N ARG A 81 11.47 31.56 7.92
CA ARG A 81 11.01 32.94 8.09
C ARG A 81 11.38 33.78 6.87
N LEU A 82 12.63 33.68 6.42
CA LEU A 82 13.14 34.37 5.23
C LEU A 82 12.40 33.95 3.95
N ILE A 83 11.98 32.69 3.86
CA ILE A 83 11.12 32.23 2.74
C ILE A 83 9.71 32.84 2.85
N SER A 84 9.12 32.85 4.05
CA SER A 84 7.77 33.41 4.26
C SER A 84 7.70 34.92 4.00
N GLU A 85 8.79 35.65 4.25
CA GLU A 85 8.91 37.09 4.00
C GLU A 85 9.29 37.40 2.53
N GLY A 86 9.53 36.37 1.71
CA GLY A 86 9.86 36.54 0.30
C GLY A 86 11.31 36.95 0.02
N VAL A 87 12.20 36.93 1.02
CA VAL A 87 13.64 37.15 0.84
C VAL A 87 14.26 36.01 0.03
N TYR A 88 13.88 34.77 0.35
CA TYR A 88 14.24 33.59 -0.42
C TYR A 88 13.02 32.98 -1.10
N LYS A 89 13.20 32.47 -2.33
CA LYS A 89 12.12 31.84 -3.10
C LYS A 89 11.82 30.42 -2.63
N ALA A 90 12.85 29.62 -2.36
CA ALA A 90 12.74 28.23 -1.93
C ALA A 90 14.07 27.75 -1.34
N ALA A 91 14.00 26.75 -0.46
CA ALA A 91 15.15 25.98 -0.01
C ALA A 91 14.81 24.49 -0.11
N TYR A 92 15.64 23.72 -0.81
CA TYR A 92 15.45 22.29 -0.98
C TYR A 92 16.80 21.59 -1.13
N PRO A 93 16.93 20.33 -0.65
CA PRO A 93 18.14 19.56 -0.87
C PRO A 93 18.26 19.13 -2.33
N LEU A 94 19.50 19.01 -2.80
CA LEU A 94 19.81 18.47 -4.12
C LEU A 94 19.91 16.94 -4.06
N HIS A 95 19.43 16.29 -5.11
CA HIS A 95 19.58 14.85 -5.30
C HIS A 95 20.96 14.50 -5.87
N ASP A 96 21.38 13.26 -5.64
CA ASP A 96 22.62 12.71 -6.19
C ASP A 96 22.44 12.40 -7.68
N GLY A 97 22.73 13.39 -8.52
CA GLY A 97 22.70 13.28 -9.98
C GLY A 97 21.31 13.12 -10.62
N ASP A 98 21.33 12.89 -11.93
CA ASP A 98 20.15 12.54 -12.71
C ASP A 98 19.87 11.03 -12.60
N VAL A 99 18.64 10.63 -12.90
CA VAL A 99 18.19 9.22 -12.87
C VAL A 99 19.02 8.33 -13.81
N LYS A 100 19.65 8.93 -14.83
CA LYS A 100 20.50 8.25 -15.82
C LYS A 100 21.99 8.19 -15.44
N THR A 101 22.41 8.92 -14.40
CA THR A 101 23.83 8.98 -14.00
C THR A 101 24.28 7.63 -13.44
N THR A 102 25.16 6.96 -14.19
CA THR A 102 25.73 5.65 -13.85
C THR A 102 26.48 5.67 -12.53
N GLY A 103 26.09 4.78 -11.61
CA GLY A 103 26.77 4.62 -10.31
C GLY A 103 26.20 5.48 -9.17
N SER A 104 25.14 6.26 -9.42
CA SER A 104 24.43 6.99 -8.36
C SER A 104 23.49 6.06 -7.58
N LEU A 105 23.34 6.33 -6.27
CA LEU A 105 22.37 5.60 -5.43
C LEU A 105 20.94 5.79 -5.93
N ARG A 106 20.65 6.96 -6.53
CA ARG A 106 19.35 7.28 -7.13
C ARG A 106 19.02 6.33 -8.29
N GLN A 107 19.95 6.13 -9.22
CA GLN A 107 19.75 5.23 -10.35
C GLN A 107 19.58 3.78 -9.88
N LEU A 108 20.39 3.35 -8.92
CA LEU A 108 20.31 1.99 -8.36
C LEU A 108 18.92 1.72 -7.77
N LEU A 109 18.43 2.63 -6.92
CA LEU A 109 17.09 2.53 -6.33
C LEU A 109 15.99 2.60 -7.39
N TYR A 110 16.17 3.40 -8.44
CA TYR A 110 15.19 3.49 -9.52
C TYR A 110 15.08 2.19 -10.34
N THR A 111 16.21 1.57 -10.64
CA THR A 111 16.28 0.39 -11.52
C THR A 111 15.91 -0.91 -10.81
N GLU A 112 16.37 -1.10 -9.58
CA GLU A 112 16.22 -2.37 -8.86
C GLU A 112 15.07 -2.38 -7.84
N TRP A 113 14.66 -1.23 -7.31
CA TRP A 113 13.57 -1.14 -6.34
C TRP A 113 12.30 -0.50 -6.92
N ALA A 114 12.37 0.73 -7.44
CA ALA A 114 11.21 1.48 -7.93
C ALA A 114 10.70 1.04 -9.33
N SER A 115 11.10 -0.14 -9.79
CA SER A 115 10.70 -0.70 -11.07
C SER A 115 9.46 -1.57 -10.92
N VAL A 116 8.45 -1.34 -11.77
CA VAL A 116 7.21 -2.13 -11.79
C VAL A 116 7.48 -3.63 -12.01
N ARG A 117 8.58 -3.97 -12.69
CA ARG A 117 8.99 -5.36 -12.95
C ARG A 117 9.42 -6.09 -11.67
N LYS A 118 9.75 -5.36 -10.60
CA LYS A 118 10.33 -5.86 -9.35
C LYS A 118 9.36 -5.74 -8.16
N TRP A 119 8.06 -5.54 -8.41
CA TRP A 119 7.04 -5.31 -7.37
C TRP A 119 6.90 -6.44 -6.32
N ILE A 120 7.32 -7.66 -6.64
CA ILE A 120 7.27 -8.82 -5.74
C ILE A 120 8.54 -8.93 -4.87
N MET A 121 9.62 -8.22 -5.23
CA MET A 121 10.91 -8.31 -4.53
C MET A 121 10.84 -7.66 -3.14
N TYR A 122 11.67 -8.16 -2.22
CA TYR A 122 11.84 -7.56 -0.91
C TYR A 122 12.39 -6.13 -1.05
N GLN A 123 12.02 -5.25 -0.12
CA GLN A 123 12.44 -3.85 -0.20
C GLN A 123 13.83 -3.67 0.43
N PRO A 124 14.80 -3.01 -0.24
CA PRO A 124 16.11 -2.71 0.32
C PRO A 124 16.02 -1.51 1.29
N ILE A 125 15.47 -1.73 2.48
CA ILE A 125 15.13 -0.67 3.45
C ILE A 125 16.35 0.15 3.89
N ASP A 126 17.52 -0.47 4.05
CA ASP A 126 18.73 0.23 4.48
C ASP A 126 19.15 1.29 3.46
N TYR A 127 19.13 0.95 2.17
CA TYR A 127 19.48 1.86 1.09
C TYR A 127 18.43 2.96 0.86
N ILE A 128 17.14 2.63 1.05
CA ILE A 128 16.06 3.64 1.04
C ILE A 128 16.27 4.63 2.20
N THR A 129 16.66 4.13 3.36
CA THR A 129 16.95 4.93 4.56
C THR A 129 18.18 5.82 4.36
N ASP A 130 19.24 5.30 3.74
CA ASP A 130 20.45 6.05 3.47
C ASP A 130 20.28 7.15 2.41
N TYR A 131 19.28 7.03 1.53
CA TYR A 131 18.98 8.03 0.49
C TYR A 131 17.87 9.02 0.89
N PHE A 132 16.72 8.54 1.37
CA PHE A 132 15.59 9.38 1.74
C PHE A 132 15.57 9.77 3.23
N GLY A 133 16.31 9.05 4.07
CA GLY A 133 16.31 9.23 5.52
C GLY A 133 15.37 8.27 6.25
N VAL A 134 15.54 8.20 7.57
CA VAL A 134 14.88 7.24 8.47
C VAL A 134 13.35 7.33 8.42
N LYS A 135 12.78 8.55 8.26
CA LYS A 135 11.33 8.75 8.21
C LYS A 135 10.69 8.00 7.03
N PHE A 136 11.29 8.10 5.86
CA PHE A 136 10.80 7.42 4.67
C PHE A 136 11.13 5.92 4.69
N GLY A 137 12.31 5.53 5.20
CA GLY A 137 12.65 4.14 5.43
C GLY A 137 11.64 3.42 6.31
N LEU A 138 11.23 4.04 7.42
CA LEU A 138 10.21 3.50 8.33
C LEU A 138 8.84 3.37 7.65
N TYR A 139 8.44 4.38 6.86
CA TYR A 139 7.19 4.33 6.10
C TYR A 139 7.14 3.12 5.18
N PHE A 140 8.19 2.90 4.37
CA PHE A 140 8.25 1.76 3.46
C PHE A 140 8.37 0.41 4.16
N ALA A 141 9.11 0.36 5.29
CA ALA A 141 9.19 -0.84 6.12
C ALA A 141 7.81 -1.22 6.66
N TRP A 142 7.04 -0.24 7.16
CA TRP A 142 5.69 -0.48 7.67
C TRP A 142 4.72 -0.90 6.56
N LEU A 143 4.77 -0.25 5.41
CA LEU A 143 3.96 -0.62 4.24
C LEU A 143 4.26 -2.05 3.77
N GLY A 144 5.55 -2.42 3.71
CA GLY A 144 5.98 -3.76 3.38
C GLY A 144 5.42 -4.77 4.38
N TYR A 145 5.60 -4.53 5.68
CA TYR A 145 5.06 -5.37 6.73
C TYR A 145 3.54 -5.57 6.62
N TYR A 146 2.79 -4.48 6.42
CA TYR A 146 1.34 -4.53 6.30
C TYR A 146 0.89 -5.36 5.09
N THR A 147 1.55 -5.19 3.95
CA THR A 147 1.26 -5.97 2.73
C THR A 147 1.52 -7.46 2.95
N HIS A 148 2.60 -7.82 3.66
CA HIS A 148 2.89 -9.22 3.98
C HIS A 148 1.85 -9.84 4.92
N MET A 149 1.30 -9.08 5.87
CA MET A 149 0.23 -9.53 6.75
C MET A 149 -1.11 -9.73 6.02
N LEU A 150 -1.34 -9.00 4.92
CA LEU A 150 -2.53 -9.18 4.08
C LEU A 150 -2.50 -10.45 3.25
N ILE A 151 -1.33 -10.99 2.90
CA ILE A 151 -1.20 -12.22 2.09
C ILE A 151 -1.95 -13.40 2.73
N PRO A 152 -1.71 -13.80 3.99
CA PRO A 152 -2.44 -14.91 4.61
C PRO A 152 -3.94 -14.59 4.76
N ALA A 153 -4.30 -13.35 5.07
CA ALA A 153 -5.69 -12.93 5.15
C ALA A 153 -6.42 -13.07 3.80
N ALA A 154 -5.76 -12.69 2.70
CA ALA A 154 -6.27 -12.83 1.35
C ALA A 154 -6.41 -14.30 0.94
N ILE A 155 -5.46 -15.17 1.32
CA ILE A 155 -5.56 -16.62 1.07
C ILE A 155 -6.79 -17.21 1.77
N LEU A 156 -6.99 -16.89 3.06
CA LEU A 156 -8.17 -17.36 3.81
C LEU A 156 -9.48 -16.82 3.21
N GLY A 157 -9.50 -15.55 2.80
CA GLY A 157 -10.64 -14.94 2.12
C GLY A 157 -10.95 -15.59 0.77
N LEU A 158 -9.93 -15.96 0.00
CA LEU A 158 -10.11 -16.66 -1.27
C LEU A 158 -10.64 -18.08 -1.06
N ILE A 159 -10.14 -18.80 -0.06
CA ILE A 159 -10.62 -20.15 0.28
C ILE A 159 -12.10 -20.10 0.69
N SER A 160 -12.49 -19.17 1.57
CA SER A 160 -13.88 -19.04 1.99
C SER A 160 -14.80 -18.62 0.84
N PHE A 161 -14.33 -17.75 -0.06
CA PHE A 161 -15.07 -17.35 -1.26
C PHE A 161 -15.31 -18.53 -2.21
N VAL A 162 -14.28 -19.33 -2.51
CA VAL A 162 -14.40 -20.53 -3.37
C VAL A 162 -15.30 -21.58 -2.74
N TYR A 163 -15.20 -21.78 -1.41
CA TYR A 163 -16.11 -22.68 -0.68
C TYR A 163 -17.56 -22.20 -0.77
N GLY A 164 -17.79 -20.88 -0.64
CA GLY A 164 -19.10 -20.26 -0.83
C GLY A 164 -19.67 -20.52 -2.22
N LEU A 165 -18.89 -20.28 -3.28
CA LEU A 165 -19.30 -20.54 -4.66
C LEU A 165 -19.66 -22.01 -4.88
N SER A 166 -18.82 -22.93 -4.41
CA SER A 166 -19.06 -24.37 -4.55
C SER A 166 -20.34 -24.80 -3.84
N THR A 167 -20.58 -24.26 -2.65
CA THR A 167 -21.75 -24.56 -1.82
C THR A 167 -23.05 -24.01 -2.41
N VAL A 168 -23.01 -22.87 -3.11
CA VAL A 168 -24.17 -22.32 -3.81
C VAL A 168 -24.70 -23.31 -4.85
N TYR A 169 -23.84 -23.95 -5.64
CA TYR A 169 -24.27 -24.91 -6.66
C TYR A 169 -24.87 -26.21 -6.09
N SER A 170 -24.46 -26.61 -4.87
CA SER A 170 -24.95 -27.84 -4.23
C SER A 170 -26.18 -27.64 -3.35
N ASN A 171 -26.56 -26.39 -3.04
CA ASN A 171 -27.65 -26.10 -2.11
C ASN A 171 -29.00 -26.10 -2.83
N THR A 172 -29.88 -27.03 -2.43
CA THR A 172 -31.31 -27.09 -2.80
C THR A 172 -32.10 -25.81 -2.50
N LEU A 173 -31.64 -25.04 -1.52
CA LEU A 173 -32.21 -23.74 -1.15
C LEU A 173 -31.98 -22.66 -2.23
N SER A 174 -30.84 -22.69 -2.93
CA SER A 174 -30.55 -21.76 -4.02
C SER A 174 -31.38 -22.05 -5.26
N SER A 175 -31.62 -23.35 -5.57
CA SER A 175 -32.50 -23.75 -6.66
C SER A 175 -33.95 -23.39 -6.34
N MET A 176 -34.42 -23.63 -5.10
CA MET A 176 -35.78 -23.22 -4.69
C MET A 176 -35.99 -21.70 -4.78
N PHE A 177 -35.05 -20.88 -4.32
CA PHE A 177 -35.21 -19.42 -4.42
C PHE A 177 -34.97 -18.87 -5.84
N GLY A 178 -34.12 -19.51 -6.64
CA GLY A 178 -33.79 -19.05 -7.99
C GLY A 178 -34.87 -19.38 -9.03
N THR A 179 -35.52 -20.55 -8.94
CA THR A 179 -36.53 -20.96 -9.93
C THR A 179 -37.96 -20.75 -9.43
N GLU A 180 -38.28 -21.18 -8.21
CA GLU A 180 -39.67 -21.14 -7.72
C GLU A 180 -40.09 -19.70 -7.41
N MET A 181 -39.29 -18.94 -6.65
CA MET A 181 -39.65 -17.57 -6.25
C MET A 181 -39.72 -16.60 -7.44
N TRP A 182 -38.85 -16.76 -8.45
CA TRP A 182 -38.92 -15.98 -9.69
C TRP A 182 -40.18 -16.33 -10.50
N SER A 183 -40.55 -17.60 -10.61
CA SER A 183 -41.84 -17.97 -11.21
C SER A 183 -43.04 -17.46 -10.41
N TYR A 184 -43.01 -17.48 -9.08
CA TYR A 184 -44.10 -16.95 -8.26
C TYR A 184 -44.26 -15.43 -8.35
N VAL A 185 -43.17 -14.68 -8.52
CA VAL A 185 -43.19 -13.20 -8.61
C VAL A 185 -43.53 -12.71 -10.02
N PHE A 186 -43.04 -13.39 -11.06
CA PHE A 186 -43.19 -12.93 -12.45
C PHE A 186 -44.28 -13.69 -13.23
N ASP A 187 -44.56 -14.96 -12.91
CA ASP A 187 -45.67 -15.76 -13.45
C ASP A 187 -46.85 -15.84 -12.47
N GLY A 188 -47.10 -14.77 -11.71
CA GLY A 188 -48.25 -14.66 -10.79
C GLY A 188 -49.57 -15.17 -11.41
N PRO A 189 -50.52 -15.67 -10.60
CA PRO A 189 -51.43 -16.75 -10.97
C PRO A 189 -52.41 -16.35 -12.08
N ALA A 190 -52.00 -16.50 -13.34
CA ALA A 190 -52.85 -16.29 -14.51
C ALA A 190 -54.05 -17.26 -14.55
N ASP A 191 -54.01 -18.34 -13.75
CA ASP A 191 -55.07 -19.35 -13.68
C ASP A 191 -56.19 -18.98 -12.68
N ALA A 192 -55.92 -18.11 -11.70
CA ALA A 192 -56.93 -17.67 -10.74
C ALA A 192 -57.98 -16.76 -11.40
N ASP A 193 -57.54 -15.87 -12.30
CA ASP A 193 -58.41 -14.93 -12.97
C ASP A 193 -59.30 -15.60 -14.03
N ASN A 194 -58.80 -16.61 -14.74
CA ASN A 194 -59.59 -17.35 -15.72
C ASN A 194 -60.69 -18.19 -15.06
N HIS A 195 -60.40 -18.81 -13.90
CA HIS A 195 -61.40 -19.54 -13.14
C HIS A 195 -62.47 -18.62 -12.56
N LEU A 196 -62.09 -17.44 -12.05
CA LEU A 196 -63.03 -16.42 -11.55
C LEU A 196 -63.89 -15.81 -12.67
N MET A 197 -63.30 -15.50 -13.83
CA MET A 197 -64.03 -14.98 -14.98
C MET A 197 -65.03 -16.00 -15.53
N SER A 198 -64.69 -17.29 -15.55
CA SER A 198 -65.62 -18.36 -15.94
C SER A 198 -66.83 -18.47 -14.99
N LYS A 199 -66.61 -18.32 -13.68
CA LYS A 199 -67.66 -18.34 -12.64
C LYS A 199 -68.56 -17.11 -12.71
N ILE A 200 -68.00 -15.94 -12.98
CA ILE A 200 -68.75 -14.68 -13.17
C ILE A 200 -69.61 -14.74 -14.44
N THR A 201 -69.06 -15.32 -15.53
CA THR A 201 -69.76 -15.45 -16.80
C THR A 201 -70.94 -16.43 -16.71
N LYS A 202 -70.75 -17.59 -16.04
CA LYS A 202 -71.83 -18.53 -15.75
C LYS A 202 -72.93 -17.92 -14.87
N ARG A 203 -72.58 -17.09 -13.89
CA ARG A 203 -73.57 -16.37 -13.05
C ARG A 203 -74.34 -15.29 -13.82
N LYS A 204 -73.70 -14.59 -14.76
CA LYS A 204 -74.41 -13.62 -15.64
C LYS A 204 -75.41 -14.32 -16.56
N GLN A 205 -75.06 -15.47 -17.15
CA GLN A 205 -76.00 -16.22 -18.00
C GLN A 205 -77.18 -16.79 -17.22
N HIS A 206 -76.96 -17.30 -16.00
CA HIS A 206 -78.04 -17.79 -15.14
C HIS A 206 -79.00 -16.66 -14.69
N LYS A 207 -78.51 -15.43 -14.50
CA LYS A 207 -79.37 -14.27 -14.19
C LYS A 207 -80.15 -13.75 -15.41
N ALA A 208 -79.60 -13.84 -16.62
CA ALA A 208 -80.30 -13.44 -17.84
C ALA A 208 -81.49 -14.35 -18.18
N LEU A 209 -81.40 -15.64 -17.86
CA LEU A 209 -82.48 -16.61 -18.10
C LEU A 209 -83.66 -16.49 -17.13
N HIS A 210 -83.46 -15.88 -15.96
CA HIS A 210 -84.52 -15.64 -14.96
C HIS A 210 -85.09 -14.20 -14.98
N GLY A 211 -84.61 -13.34 -15.87
CA GLY A 211 -85.05 -11.93 -16.01
C GLY A 211 -85.95 -11.64 -17.21
N PHE A 212 -86.34 -12.67 -17.97
CA PHE A 212 -87.30 -12.58 -19.07
C PHE A 212 -88.46 -13.56 -18.78
N SER A 213 -89.29 -13.21 -17.80
CA SER A 213 -90.66 -13.71 -17.63
C SER A 213 -91.46 -12.72 -16.80
#